data_AF-A0A6L3F6F7-F1
#
_entry.id   AF-A0A6L3F6F7-F1
#
_cell.length_a   1.000
_cell.length_b   1.000
_cell.length_c   1.000
_cell.angle_alpha   90.00
_cell.angle_beta   90.00
_cell.angle_gamma   90.00
#
_symmetry.space_group_name_H-M   'P 1'
#
loop_
_entity.id
_entity.type
_entity.pdbx_description
1 polymer ?
#
loop_
_entity_poly.entity_id
_entity_poly.type
_entity_poly.pdbx_seq_one_letter_code
_entity_poly.pdbx_strand_id
1 'polypeptide(L)'
;MSMSGQNDSQQNIFCDRVEAQMVAYLKGGVSPSERRIITRHLSTCDRCALAFRDLNVLEAELKAEAARHRPQLSSAASQRIQQQVYRRMRLSLVWQRMFQVVKTGFAVASFLIFVGVAGVLGYQWLQFIANPEPVPGTSFEETTLPEAAETAVPAPALAPTPAPIEQLPFLPSIELDEEEKVLTPNPSSVPIYWQNIESFTPGQTPYRIARAIVESSLAGDSDELDSYFVAMGESWQEPTQRMWSLFSWRCSGDITARDFSYRPLPTGDSPVTAVYIFYNDLYTGEIKFRYIKDNWYPVYTNPPYLNMCLKKGFEYPKP
;
A
#
# COMPACT_ATOMS: atom_id res chain seq x y z
N MET A 1 33.14 -3.05 -40.61
CA MET A 1 33.36 -4.05 -39.55
C MET A 1 32.98 -3.42 -38.23
N SER A 2 31.73 -3.60 -37.83
CA SER A 2 31.16 -3.04 -36.60
C SER A 2 30.62 -4.19 -35.76
N MET A 3 31.45 -4.74 -34.87
CA MET A 3 31.06 -5.76 -33.88
C MET A 3 30.98 -5.19 -32.45
N SER A 4 31.07 -3.86 -32.26
CA SER A 4 31.04 -3.26 -30.92
C SER A 4 29.67 -3.24 -30.24
N GLY A 5 28.55 -3.39 -30.96
CA GLY A 5 27.21 -3.20 -30.38
C GLY A 5 26.67 -4.35 -29.52
N GLN A 6 27.21 -5.56 -29.60
CA GLN A 6 26.70 -6.72 -28.84
C GLN A 6 27.30 -6.85 -27.44
N ASN A 7 28.49 -6.27 -27.19
CA ASN A 7 29.13 -6.34 -25.88
C ASN A 7 28.48 -5.38 -24.87
N ASP A 8 27.99 -4.23 -25.34
CA ASP A 8 27.40 -3.20 -24.46
C ASP A 8 26.10 -3.67 -23.80
N SER A 9 25.25 -4.41 -24.53
CA SER A 9 23.98 -4.91 -23.98
C SER A 9 24.16 -6.04 -22.96
N GLN A 10 25.09 -6.96 -23.22
CA GLN A 10 25.44 -8.02 -22.26
C GLN A 10 26.10 -7.44 -20.99
N GLN A 11 26.93 -6.42 -21.16
CA GLN A 11 27.57 -5.73 -20.03
C GLN A 11 26.54 -5.01 -19.15
N ASN A 12 25.52 -4.37 -19.75
CA ASN A 12 24.44 -3.73 -19.00
C ASN A 12 23.63 -4.72 -18.15
N ILE A 13 23.21 -5.85 -18.72
CA ILE A 13 22.46 -6.90 -17.98
C ILE A 13 23.28 -7.40 -16.77
N PHE A 14 24.60 -7.50 -16.94
CA PHE A 14 25.48 -7.95 -15.87
C PHE A 14 25.67 -6.90 -14.77
N CYS A 15 25.77 -5.61 -15.12
CA CYS A 15 25.81 -4.51 -14.17
C CYS A 15 24.56 -4.50 -13.28
N ASP A 16 23.37 -4.60 -13.87
CA ASP A 16 22.10 -4.60 -13.14
C ASP A 16 22.03 -5.77 -12.14
N ARG A 17 22.51 -6.95 -12.55
CA ARG A 17 22.57 -8.12 -11.67
C ARG A 17 23.54 -7.91 -10.52
N VAL A 18 24.72 -7.35 -10.76
CA VAL A 18 25.71 -7.08 -9.72
C VAL A 18 25.18 -6.02 -8.75
N GLU A 19 24.57 -4.95 -9.26
CA GLU A 19 23.95 -3.88 -8.47
C GLU A 19 22.89 -4.43 -7.51
N ALA A 20 21.99 -5.29 -8.00
CA ALA A 20 20.99 -5.97 -7.17
C ALA A 20 21.60 -6.86 -6.06
N GLN A 21 22.82 -7.38 -6.27
CA GLN A 21 23.51 -8.25 -5.31
C GLN A 21 24.52 -7.52 -4.39
N MET A 22 24.78 -6.22 -4.60
CA MET A 22 25.80 -5.47 -3.84
C MET A 22 25.54 -5.44 -2.34
N VAL A 23 24.30 -5.22 -1.91
CA VAL A 23 23.93 -5.18 -0.47
C VAL A 23 24.15 -6.54 0.20
N ALA A 24 23.82 -7.63 -0.50
CA ALA A 24 24.06 -8.98 -0.01
C ALA A 24 25.58 -9.28 0.04
N TYR A 25 26.34 -8.82 -0.95
CA TYR A 25 27.79 -8.96 -0.98
C TYR A 25 28.46 -8.25 0.22
N LEU A 26 28.08 -6.99 0.50
CA LEU A 26 28.57 -6.21 1.64
C LEU A 26 28.32 -6.89 2.98
N LYS A 27 27.11 -7.45 3.15
CA LYS A 27 26.71 -8.16 4.38
C LYS A 27 27.24 -9.60 4.45
N GLY A 28 28.02 -10.04 3.48
CA GLY A 28 28.55 -11.40 3.41
C GLY A 28 27.51 -12.48 3.11
N GLY A 29 26.31 -12.11 2.66
CA GLY A 29 25.17 -13.00 2.39
C GLY A 29 25.17 -13.68 1.02
N VAL A 30 26.22 -13.51 0.21
CA VAL A 30 26.39 -14.17 -1.09
C VAL A 30 27.25 -15.44 -0.98
N SER A 31 26.99 -16.42 -1.85
CA SER A 31 27.79 -17.65 -1.91
C SER A 31 29.25 -17.38 -2.33
N PRO A 32 30.21 -18.27 -2.01
CA PRO A 32 31.62 -18.08 -2.37
C PRO A 32 31.87 -17.98 -3.88
N SER A 33 31.07 -18.66 -4.72
CA SER A 33 31.16 -18.59 -6.17
C SER A 33 30.69 -17.24 -6.69
N GLU A 34 29.54 -16.74 -6.23
CA GLU A 34 29.00 -15.42 -6.57
C GLU A 34 29.94 -14.30 -6.11
N ARG A 35 30.55 -14.46 -4.93
CA ARG A 35 31.54 -13.50 -4.43
C ARG A 35 32.68 -13.30 -5.42
N ARG A 36 33.25 -14.38 -5.96
CA ARG A 36 34.32 -14.30 -6.98
C ARG A 36 33.85 -13.61 -8.26
N ILE A 37 32.62 -13.87 -8.69
CA ILE A 37 32.03 -13.26 -9.88
C ILE A 37 31.89 -11.74 -9.69
N ILE A 38 31.31 -11.32 -8.56
CA ILE A 38 31.13 -9.91 -8.21
C ILE A 38 32.49 -9.23 -8.05
N THR A 39 33.44 -9.81 -7.30
CA THR A 39 34.79 -9.24 -7.14
C THR A 39 35.49 -9.05 -8.48
N ARG A 40 35.38 -10.02 -9.39
CA ARG A 40 35.94 -9.89 -10.75
C ARG A 40 35.30 -8.74 -11.49
N HIS A 41 33.98 -8.62 -11.49
CA HIS A 41 33.28 -7.54 -12.18
C HIS A 41 33.60 -6.16 -11.61
N LEU A 42 33.67 -6.02 -10.28
CA LEU A 42 34.07 -4.78 -9.62
C LEU A 42 35.51 -4.37 -9.98
N SER A 43 36.38 -5.31 -10.33
CA SER A 43 37.74 -4.99 -10.80
C SER A 43 37.81 -4.55 -12.26
N THR A 44 36.77 -4.81 -13.06
CA THR A 44 36.76 -4.54 -14.51
C THR A 44 35.77 -3.44 -14.91
N CYS A 45 34.80 -3.10 -14.06
CA CYS A 45 33.74 -2.15 -14.36
C CYS A 45 33.79 -0.95 -13.39
N ASP A 46 34.29 0.18 -13.85
CA ASP A 46 34.46 1.39 -13.03
C ASP A 46 33.15 1.92 -12.47
N ARG A 47 32.06 1.84 -13.25
CA ARG A 47 30.72 2.25 -12.81
C ARG A 47 30.26 1.46 -11.58
N CYS A 48 30.35 0.14 -11.64
CA CYS A 48 29.99 -0.72 -10.51
C CYS A 48 30.98 -0.55 -9.33
N ALA A 49 32.26 -0.32 -9.61
CA ALA A 49 33.25 -0.04 -8.56
C ALA A 49 32.94 1.27 -7.81
N LEU A 50 32.51 2.32 -8.51
CA LEU A 50 32.11 3.60 -7.92
C LEU A 50 30.85 3.43 -7.06
N ALA A 51 29.79 2.85 -7.61
CA ALA A 51 28.56 2.57 -6.87
C ALA A 51 28.81 1.72 -5.61
N PHE A 52 29.73 0.76 -5.68
CA PHE A 52 30.14 -0.04 -4.52
C PHE A 52 30.83 0.80 -3.45
N ARG A 53 31.67 1.79 -3.80
CA ARG A 53 32.29 2.70 -2.83
C ARG A 53 31.24 3.57 -2.16
N ASP A 54 30.30 4.13 -2.92
CA ASP A 54 29.23 4.97 -2.39
C ASP A 54 28.36 4.19 -1.39
N LEU A 55 28.01 2.94 -1.71
CA LEU A 55 27.31 2.05 -0.79
C LEU A 55 28.10 1.75 0.49
N ASN A 56 29.43 1.58 0.40
CA ASN A 56 30.28 1.40 1.59
C ASN A 56 30.30 2.65 2.48
N VAL A 57 30.38 3.85 1.88
CA VAL A 57 30.33 5.11 2.61
C VAL A 57 28.99 5.25 3.32
N LEU A 58 27.88 5.02 2.63
CA LEU A 58 26.54 5.06 3.21
C LEU A 58 26.37 4.03 4.34
N GLU A 59 26.90 2.81 4.17
CA GLU A 59 26.86 1.80 5.23
C GLU A 59 27.68 2.23 6.46
N ALA A 60 28.83 2.86 6.25
CA ALA A 60 29.65 3.39 7.34
C ALA A 60 28.94 4.54 8.08
N GLU A 61 28.29 5.45 7.35
CA GLU A 61 27.48 6.54 7.94
C GLU A 61 26.30 5.99 8.73
N LEU A 62 25.54 5.05 8.17
CA LEU A 62 24.43 4.40 8.88
C LEU A 62 24.91 3.66 10.13
N LYS A 63 26.07 3.02 10.10
CA LYS A 63 26.68 2.39 11.28
C LYS A 63 27.09 3.42 12.33
N ALA A 64 27.69 4.54 11.91
CA ALA A 64 28.07 5.62 12.81
C ALA A 64 26.84 6.26 13.45
N GLU A 65 25.79 6.51 12.66
CA GLU A 65 24.54 7.09 13.13
C GLU A 65 23.80 6.13 14.07
N ALA A 66 23.74 4.85 13.72
CA ALA A 66 23.22 3.82 14.61
C ALA A 66 24.05 3.69 15.91
N ALA A 67 25.35 3.95 15.87
CA ALA A 67 26.18 3.98 17.07
C ALA A 67 25.88 5.21 17.96
N ARG A 68 25.59 6.37 17.36
CA ARG A 68 25.15 7.58 18.08
C ARG A 68 23.76 7.42 18.69
N HIS A 69 22.84 6.84 17.93
CA HIS A 69 21.42 6.69 18.30
C HIS A 69 21.07 5.39 19.02
N ARG A 70 22.03 4.50 19.27
CA ARG A 70 21.82 3.40 20.21
C ARG A 70 21.84 4.00 21.62
N PRO A 71 20.70 4.17 22.31
CA PRO A 71 20.78 4.17 23.76
C PRO A 71 21.53 2.89 24.13
N GLN A 72 22.52 2.98 25.00
CA GLN A 72 23.14 1.79 25.57
C GLN A 72 22.05 1.07 26.38
N LEU A 73 21.21 0.31 25.68
CA LEU A 73 20.30 -0.64 26.27
C LEU A 73 21.20 -1.53 27.10
N SER A 74 20.97 -1.56 28.40
CA SER A 74 21.70 -2.46 29.28
C SER A 74 21.71 -3.85 28.67
N SER A 75 22.79 -4.61 28.86
CA SER A 75 22.90 -5.98 28.33
C SER A 75 21.64 -6.81 28.63
N ALA A 76 21.03 -6.59 29.81
CA ALA A 76 19.75 -7.16 30.20
C ALA A 76 18.55 -6.71 29.33
N ALA A 77 18.43 -5.42 29.00
CA ALA A 77 17.37 -4.92 28.12
C ALA A 77 17.53 -5.46 26.69
N SER A 78 18.76 -5.48 26.17
CA SER A 78 19.08 -6.07 24.87
C SER A 78 18.72 -7.56 24.81
N GLN A 79 19.08 -8.33 25.85
CA GLN A 79 18.72 -9.75 25.94
C GLN A 79 17.20 -9.97 25.96
N ARG A 80 16.43 -9.14 26.66
CA ARG A 80 14.96 -9.24 26.67
C ARG A 80 14.36 -8.98 25.29
N ILE A 81 14.86 -7.96 24.59
CA ILE A 81 14.44 -7.65 23.22
C ILE A 81 14.80 -8.80 22.29
N GLN A 82 16.03 -9.33 22.36
CA GLN A 82 16.45 -10.50 21.59
C GLN A 82 15.57 -11.72 21.89
N GLN A 83 15.28 -12.02 23.15
CA GLN A 83 14.40 -13.13 23.52
C GLN A 83 12.97 -12.95 22.97
N GLN A 84 12.43 -11.73 22.99
CA GLN A 84 11.12 -11.44 22.41
C GLN A 84 11.12 -11.63 20.89
N VAL A 85 12.16 -11.15 20.19
CA VAL A 85 12.31 -11.33 18.73
C VAL A 85 12.48 -12.81 18.39
N TYR A 86 13.36 -13.54 19.10
CA TYR A 86 13.54 -14.98 18.91
C TYR A 86 12.26 -15.76 19.17
N ARG A 87 11.47 -15.38 20.17
CA ARG A 87 10.16 -16.02 20.45
C ARG A 87 9.19 -15.79 19.30
N ARG A 88 9.10 -14.56 18.76
CA ARG A 88 8.25 -14.25 17.61
C ARG A 88 8.72 -14.97 16.34
N MET A 89 10.02 -15.00 16.08
CA MET A 89 10.61 -15.68 14.93
C MET A 89 10.45 -17.20 14.99
N ARG A 90 10.57 -17.80 16.17
CA ARG A 90 10.30 -19.22 16.36
C ARG A 90 8.83 -19.55 16.11
N LEU A 91 7.93 -18.70 16.59
CA LEU A 91 6.50 -18.85 16.31
C LEU A 91 6.21 -18.72 14.81
N SER A 92 6.83 -17.78 14.10
CA SER A 92 6.60 -17.63 12.65
C SER A 92 7.11 -18.83 11.86
N LEU A 93 8.27 -19.40 12.20
CA LEU A 93 8.78 -20.62 11.56
C LEU A 93 7.89 -21.83 11.83
N VAL A 94 7.38 -21.97 13.06
CA VAL A 94 6.42 -23.04 13.40
C VAL A 94 5.12 -22.84 12.61
N TRP A 95 4.61 -21.61 12.55
CA TRP A 95 3.38 -21.29 11.81
C TRP A 95 3.54 -21.55 10.31
N GLN A 96 4.70 -21.22 9.73
CA GLN A 96 5.00 -21.49 8.32
C GLN A 96 5.03 -23.00 8.01
N ARG A 97 5.62 -23.82 8.89
CA ARG A 97 5.57 -25.29 8.77
C ARG A 97 4.15 -25.82 8.93
N MET A 98 3.39 -25.28 9.89
CA MET A 98 2.01 -25.69 10.12
C MET A 98 1.12 -25.36 8.89
N PHE A 99 1.30 -24.19 8.28
CA PHE A 99 0.60 -23.79 7.06
C PHE A 99 0.91 -24.72 5.88
N GLN A 100 2.15 -25.19 5.74
CA GLN A 100 2.47 -26.16 4.69
C GLN A 100 1.76 -27.49 4.91
N VAL A 101 1.70 -27.99 6.15
CA VAL A 101 0.96 -29.23 6.48
C VAL A 101 -0.54 -29.08 6.23
N VAL A 102 -1.12 -27.91 6.57
CA VAL A 102 -2.53 -27.63 6.29
C VAL A 102 -2.79 -27.58 4.78
N LYS A 103 -1.93 -26.91 4.01
CA LYS A 103 -2.06 -26.85 2.54
C LYS A 103 -2.00 -28.23 1.89
N THR A 104 -1.05 -29.08 2.29
CA THR A 104 -0.95 -30.44 1.75
C THR A 104 -2.15 -31.29 2.17
N GLY A 105 -2.60 -31.17 3.42
CA GLY A 105 -3.83 -31.84 3.90
C GLY A 105 -5.07 -31.45 3.09
N PHE A 106 -5.23 -30.15 2.80
CA PHE A 106 -6.37 -29.66 2.02
C PHE A 106 -6.34 -30.16 0.57
N ALA A 107 -5.16 -30.26 -0.04
CA ALA A 107 -4.98 -30.80 -1.38
C ALA A 107 -5.37 -32.29 -1.45
N VAL A 108 -4.94 -33.09 -0.47
CA VAL A 108 -5.29 -34.52 -0.38
C VAL A 108 -6.80 -34.70 -0.16
N ALA A 109 -7.39 -33.94 0.76
CA ALA A 109 -8.83 -33.99 1.02
C ALA A 109 -9.64 -33.61 -0.23
N SER A 110 -9.25 -32.54 -0.92
CA SER A 110 -9.90 -32.10 -2.16
C SER A 110 -9.80 -33.15 -3.26
N PHE A 111 -8.63 -33.80 -3.40
CA PHE A 111 -8.43 -34.88 -4.35
C PHE A 111 -9.33 -36.10 -4.06
N LEU A 112 -9.44 -36.51 -2.78
CA LEU A 112 -10.32 -37.61 -2.39
C LEU A 112 -11.79 -37.31 -2.63
N ILE A 113 -12.24 -36.07 -2.37
CA ILE A 113 -13.60 -35.61 -2.68
C ILE A 113 -13.83 -35.67 -4.19
N PHE A 114 -12.90 -35.16 -4.99
CA PHE A 114 -13.01 -35.18 -6.45
C PHE A 114 -13.12 -36.61 -7.01
N VAL A 115 -12.28 -37.53 -6.53
CA VAL A 115 -12.34 -38.95 -6.92
C VAL A 115 -13.67 -39.59 -6.50
N GLY A 116 -14.16 -39.29 -5.30
CA GLY A 116 -15.46 -39.77 -4.82
C GLY A 116 -16.63 -39.28 -5.69
N VAL A 117 -16.67 -37.97 -5.98
CA VAL A 117 -17.70 -37.37 -6.85
C VAL A 117 -17.64 -37.94 -8.26
N ALA A 118 -16.45 -38.05 -8.84
CA ALA A 118 -16.26 -38.65 -10.17
C ALA A 118 -16.71 -40.12 -10.21
N GLY A 119 -16.46 -40.89 -9.15
CA GLY A 119 -16.93 -42.27 -9.02
C GLY A 119 -18.45 -42.39 -8.99
N VAL A 120 -19.14 -41.53 -8.22
CA VAL A 120 -20.61 -41.51 -8.16
C VAL A 120 -21.21 -41.12 -9.52
N LEU A 121 -20.69 -40.07 -10.17
CA LEU A 121 -21.16 -39.65 -11.49
C LEU A 121 -20.90 -40.72 -12.55
N GLY A 122 -19.73 -41.36 -12.54
CA GLY A 122 -19.41 -42.47 -13.43
C GLY A 122 -20.36 -43.67 -13.24
N TYR A 123 -20.72 -43.98 -12.00
CA TYR A 123 -21.70 -45.02 -11.68
C TYR A 123 -23.11 -44.67 -12.21
N GLN A 124 -23.57 -43.44 -12.00
CA GLN A 124 -24.86 -42.99 -12.53
C GLN A 124 -24.89 -43.01 -14.07
N TRP A 125 -23.81 -42.59 -14.72
CA TRP A 125 -23.70 -42.62 -16.17
C TRP A 125 -23.71 -44.05 -16.73
N LEU A 126 -23.01 -44.99 -16.06
CA LEU A 126 -23.08 -46.41 -16.40
C LEU A 126 -24.48 -46.99 -16.22
N GLN A 127 -25.19 -46.63 -15.16
CA GLN A 127 -26.58 -47.06 -14.93
C GLN A 127 -27.52 -46.56 -16.03
N PHE A 128 -27.36 -45.31 -16.46
CA PHE A 128 -28.12 -44.73 -17.57
C PHE A 128 -27.90 -45.49 -18.89
N ILE A 129 -26.66 -45.91 -19.17
CA ILE A 129 -26.34 -46.70 -20.38
C ILE A 129 -26.82 -48.15 -20.26
N ALA A 130 -26.74 -48.74 -19.07
CA ALA A 130 -27.15 -50.13 -18.85
C ALA A 130 -28.69 -50.30 -18.88
N ASN A 131 -29.43 -49.26 -18.46
CA ASN A 131 -30.88 -49.24 -18.44
C ASN A 131 -31.40 -48.05 -19.26
N PRO A 132 -31.29 -48.06 -20.60
CA PRO A 132 -31.93 -47.04 -21.41
C PRO A 132 -33.44 -47.17 -21.17
N GLU A 133 -34.05 -46.15 -20.56
CA GLU A 133 -35.50 -46.11 -20.49
C GLU A 133 -36.05 -46.22 -21.92
N PRO A 134 -37.08 -47.05 -22.14
CA PRO A 134 -37.72 -47.13 -23.45
C PRO A 134 -38.26 -45.75 -23.76
N VAL A 135 -37.64 -45.07 -24.73
CA VAL A 135 -38.02 -43.73 -25.19
C VAL A 135 -39.52 -43.76 -25.45
N PRO A 136 -40.35 -43.11 -24.60
CA PRO A 136 -41.77 -43.02 -24.88
C PRO A 136 -41.88 -42.30 -26.21
N GLY A 137 -42.58 -42.93 -27.17
CA GLY A 137 -42.64 -42.51 -28.56
C GLY A 137 -42.79 -41.01 -28.66
N THR A 138 -41.81 -40.37 -29.29
CA THR A 138 -41.79 -38.94 -29.59
C THR A 138 -42.99 -38.62 -30.46
N SER A 139 -44.12 -38.28 -29.85
CA SER A 139 -45.13 -37.47 -30.51
C SER A 139 -44.48 -36.12 -30.76
N PHE A 140 -44.27 -35.80 -32.03
CA PHE A 140 -43.93 -34.46 -32.48
C PHE A 140 -45.07 -33.52 -32.03
N GLU A 141 -44.93 -32.93 -30.86
CA GLU A 141 -45.74 -31.79 -30.45
C GLU A 141 -45.06 -30.56 -31.06
N GLU A 142 -45.66 -30.11 -32.15
CA GLU A 142 -45.31 -28.92 -32.90
C GLU A 142 -45.33 -27.71 -31.96
N THR A 143 -44.14 -27.27 -31.55
CA THR A 143 -43.93 -26.08 -30.73
C THR A 143 -44.43 -24.85 -31.50
N THR A 144 -45.69 -24.50 -31.29
CA THR A 144 -46.24 -23.19 -31.65
C THR A 144 -45.48 -22.10 -30.90
N LEU A 145 -44.84 -21.24 -31.68
CA LEU A 145 -44.17 -20.01 -31.27
C LEU A 145 -45.14 -19.13 -30.46
N PRO A 146 -44.85 -18.77 -29.20
CA PRO A 146 -45.60 -17.73 -28.52
C PRO A 146 -45.22 -16.38 -29.13
N GLU A 147 -46.24 -15.77 -29.73
CA GLU A 147 -46.30 -14.41 -30.26
C GLU A 147 -45.89 -13.38 -29.20
N ALA A 148 -45.08 -12.42 -29.63
CA ALA A 148 -44.46 -11.41 -28.80
C ALA A 148 -45.51 -10.49 -28.15
N ALA A 149 -45.62 -10.54 -26.82
CA ALA A 149 -46.26 -9.49 -26.04
C ALA A 149 -45.23 -8.37 -25.78
N GLU A 150 -45.42 -7.27 -26.50
CA GLU A 150 -44.72 -6.01 -26.37
C GLU A 150 -45.04 -5.36 -25.01
N THR A 151 -44.17 -5.57 -24.02
CA THR A 151 -44.27 -4.92 -22.71
C THR A 151 -43.72 -3.49 -22.82
N ALA A 152 -44.63 -2.52 -22.74
CA ALA A 152 -44.33 -1.11 -22.70
C ALA A 152 -43.38 -0.74 -21.55
N VAL A 153 -42.34 0.03 -21.88
CA VAL A 153 -41.37 0.61 -20.95
C VAL A 153 -42.04 1.77 -20.18
N PRO A 154 -42.12 1.73 -18.84
CA PRO A 154 -42.52 2.90 -18.07
C PRO A 154 -41.39 3.95 -18.04
N ALA A 155 -41.80 5.19 -18.28
CA ALA A 155 -40.95 6.38 -18.30
C ALA A 155 -40.17 6.60 -16.99
N PRO A 156 -38.93 7.13 -17.04
CA PRO A 156 -38.16 7.45 -15.86
C PRO A 156 -38.78 8.63 -15.10
N ALA A 157 -39.00 8.42 -13.80
CA ALA A 157 -39.50 9.42 -12.87
C ALA A 157 -38.50 10.56 -12.67
N LEU A 158 -39.06 11.75 -12.50
CA LEU A 158 -38.42 13.04 -12.26
C LEU A 158 -37.35 12.99 -11.16
N ALA A 159 -36.21 13.61 -11.45
CA ALA A 159 -35.17 13.91 -10.49
C ALA A 159 -35.68 14.84 -9.37
N PRO A 160 -35.26 14.63 -8.11
CA PRO A 160 -35.58 15.54 -7.03
C PRO A 160 -34.82 16.87 -7.18
N THR A 161 -35.59 17.96 -7.05
CA THR A 161 -35.11 19.33 -6.87
C THR A 161 -34.17 19.41 -5.66
N PRO A 162 -32.93 19.95 -5.79
CA PRO A 162 -32.09 20.21 -4.64
C PRO A 162 -32.71 21.33 -3.79
N ALA A 163 -32.78 21.09 -2.48
CA ALA A 163 -33.23 22.07 -1.50
C ALA A 163 -32.31 23.30 -1.46
N PRO A 164 -32.80 24.47 -1.02
CA PRO A 164 -31.99 25.66 -0.84
C PRO A 164 -30.90 25.39 0.20
N ILE A 165 -29.65 25.60 -0.18
CA ILE A 165 -28.50 25.57 0.71
C ILE A 165 -28.65 26.74 1.69
N GLU A 166 -28.96 26.41 2.94
CA GLU A 166 -28.97 27.34 4.06
C GLU A 166 -27.52 27.81 4.31
N GLN A 167 -27.29 29.11 4.11
CA GLN A 167 -25.98 29.73 4.28
C GLN A 167 -25.56 29.62 5.75
N LEU A 168 -24.54 28.78 6.00
CA LEU A 168 -23.83 28.76 7.28
C LEU A 168 -23.21 30.15 7.55
N PRO A 169 -23.29 30.64 8.80
CA PRO A 169 -22.72 31.94 9.16
C PRO A 169 -21.23 31.98 8.88
N PHE A 170 -20.83 33.03 8.15
CA PHE A 170 -19.45 33.46 7.91
C PHE A 170 -18.70 33.51 9.25
N LEU A 171 -17.75 32.58 9.45
CA LEU A 171 -16.75 32.71 10.50
C LEU A 171 -15.71 33.74 10.03
N PRO A 172 -15.23 34.62 10.94
CA PRO A 172 -14.22 35.61 10.59
C PRO A 172 -12.96 34.89 10.09
N SER A 173 -12.56 35.25 8.89
CA SER A 173 -11.28 34.90 8.30
C SER A 173 -10.17 35.37 9.25
N ILE A 174 -9.49 34.42 9.87
CA ILE A 174 -8.20 34.67 10.52
C ILE A 174 -7.21 34.88 9.38
N GLU A 175 -6.88 36.13 9.08
CA GLU A 175 -5.74 36.51 8.26
C GLU A 175 -4.47 36.02 8.97
N LEU A 176 -3.99 34.84 8.58
CA LEU A 176 -2.61 34.44 8.82
C LEU A 176 -1.77 35.09 7.71
N ASP A 177 -1.33 36.31 7.97
CA ASP A 177 -0.29 36.98 7.19
C ASP A 177 1.07 36.38 7.56
N GLU A 178 1.39 35.22 6.98
CA GLU A 178 2.77 34.77 6.83
C GLU A 178 3.02 34.43 5.37
N GLU A 179 3.84 35.27 4.74
CA GLU A 179 4.31 35.13 3.37
C GLU A 179 5.24 33.89 3.30
N GLU A 180 4.64 32.71 3.16
CA GLU A 180 5.33 31.43 3.07
C GLU A 180 6.13 31.37 1.76
N LYS A 181 7.45 31.60 1.86
CA LYS A 181 8.38 31.54 0.73
C LYS A 181 8.50 30.10 0.22
N VAL A 182 7.69 29.75 -0.78
CA VAL A 182 7.69 28.44 -1.43
C VAL A 182 9.04 28.20 -2.15
N LEU A 183 9.86 27.33 -1.59
CA LEU A 183 11.09 26.83 -2.23
C LEU A 183 10.71 25.86 -3.35
N THR A 184 10.90 26.26 -4.61
CA THR A 184 10.64 25.40 -5.78
C THR A 184 11.79 24.40 -5.97
N PRO A 185 11.55 23.07 -5.93
CA PRO A 185 12.58 22.06 -6.08
C PRO A 185 13.01 21.83 -7.54
N ASN A 186 14.23 21.31 -7.74
CA ASN A 186 14.81 21.01 -9.05
C ASN A 186 14.07 19.82 -9.74
N PRO A 187 13.53 20.00 -10.96
CA PRO A 187 12.63 19.04 -11.63
C PRO A 187 13.30 17.74 -12.11
N SER A 188 14.63 17.63 -12.10
CA SER A 188 15.36 16.54 -12.78
C SER A 188 15.45 15.19 -12.02
N SER A 189 14.83 15.04 -10.84
CA SER A 189 14.90 13.83 -10.00
C SER A 189 13.58 13.07 -9.81
N VAL A 190 12.54 13.40 -10.58
CA VAL A 190 11.19 12.86 -10.40
C VAL A 190 11.01 11.55 -11.20
N PRO A 191 10.68 10.40 -10.55
CA PRO A 191 10.47 9.13 -11.27
C PRO A 191 9.33 9.20 -12.30
N ILE A 192 9.43 8.43 -13.39
CA ILE A 192 8.51 8.47 -14.56
C ILE A 192 7.03 8.33 -14.17
N TYR A 193 6.73 7.50 -13.15
CA TYR A 193 5.36 7.30 -12.65
C TYR A 193 4.69 8.61 -12.19
N TRP A 194 5.45 9.57 -11.65
CA TRP A 194 4.92 10.85 -11.19
C TRP A 194 4.62 11.84 -12.31
N GLN A 195 4.96 11.53 -13.56
CA GLN A 195 4.76 12.44 -14.68
C GLN A 195 3.29 12.52 -15.12
N ASN A 196 2.45 11.55 -14.77
CA ASN A 196 1.05 11.53 -15.22
C ASN A 196 0.05 11.67 -14.07
N ILE A 197 0.51 12.07 -12.88
CA ILE A 197 -0.37 12.23 -11.72
C ILE A 197 -1.01 13.61 -11.78
N GLU A 198 -2.34 13.64 -11.77
CA GLU A 198 -3.14 14.85 -11.58
C GLU A 198 -3.40 15.06 -10.09
N SER A 199 -3.23 16.29 -9.61
CA SER A 199 -3.52 16.63 -8.21
C SER A 199 -5.02 16.81 -8.02
N PHE A 200 -5.57 16.15 -7.00
CA PHE A 200 -6.96 16.39 -6.56
C PHE A 200 -7.13 17.78 -5.92
N THR A 201 -6.05 18.37 -5.40
CA THR A 201 -6.05 19.63 -4.65
C THR A 201 -5.09 20.66 -5.23
N PRO A 202 -5.33 21.13 -6.47
CA PRO A 202 -4.40 22.01 -7.14
C PRO A 202 -4.22 23.34 -6.40
N GLY A 203 -2.97 23.74 -6.19
CA GLY A 203 -2.62 24.99 -5.50
C GLY A 203 -2.93 25.05 -4.00
N GLN A 204 -3.36 23.95 -3.38
CA GLN A 204 -3.56 23.93 -1.93
C GLN A 204 -2.25 23.80 -1.15
N THR A 205 -2.20 24.41 0.04
CA THR A 205 -1.06 24.28 0.93
C THR A 205 -1.06 22.91 1.63
N PRO A 206 0.11 22.38 2.05
CA PRO A 206 0.22 21.11 2.78
C PRO A 206 -0.68 21.05 4.02
N TYR A 207 -0.81 22.17 4.72
CA TYR A 207 -1.71 22.32 5.87
C TYR A 207 -3.17 22.03 5.49
N ARG A 208 -3.66 22.63 4.40
CA ARG A 208 -5.06 22.46 3.95
C ARG A 208 -5.31 21.03 3.52
N ILE A 209 -4.38 20.42 2.81
CA ILE A 209 -4.49 19.02 2.38
C ILE A 209 -4.48 18.09 3.60
N ALA A 210 -3.59 18.30 4.58
CA ALA A 210 -3.56 17.49 5.79
C ALA A 210 -4.87 17.56 6.60
N ARG A 211 -5.46 18.77 6.69
CA ARG A 211 -6.77 18.96 7.31
C ARG A 211 -7.87 18.23 6.55
N ALA A 212 -7.90 18.36 5.22
CA ALA A 212 -8.88 17.68 4.38
C ALA A 212 -8.79 16.15 4.53
N ILE A 213 -7.59 15.57 4.54
CA ILE A 213 -7.39 14.13 4.80
C ILE A 213 -7.98 13.71 6.15
N VAL A 214 -7.75 14.48 7.23
CA VAL A 214 -8.34 14.17 8.55
C VAL A 214 -9.87 14.32 8.52
N GLU A 215 -10.41 15.30 7.81
CA GLU A 215 -11.84 15.55 7.66
C GLU A 215 -12.54 14.44 6.89
N SER A 216 -12.07 14.09 5.68
CA SER A 216 -12.57 12.99 4.86
C SER A 216 -12.44 11.67 5.61
N SER A 217 -11.34 11.48 6.33
CA SER A 217 -11.18 10.33 7.21
C SER A 217 -12.29 10.30 8.25
N LEU A 218 -12.44 11.31 9.12
CA LEU A 218 -13.48 11.32 10.17
C LEU A 218 -14.91 11.19 9.61
N ALA A 219 -15.17 11.68 8.39
CA ALA A 219 -16.43 11.50 7.68
C ALA A 219 -16.66 10.07 7.18
N GLY A 220 -15.60 9.25 7.10
CA GLY A 220 -15.64 7.91 6.55
C GLY A 220 -15.69 7.89 5.02
N ASP A 221 -15.28 8.98 4.36
CA ASP A 221 -15.28 9.09 2.90
C ASP A 221 -14.04 8.40 2.31
N SER A 222 -14.20 7.13 1.98
CA SER A 222 -13.14 6.31 1.42
C SER A 222 -12.71 6.78 0.02
N ASP A 223 -13.65 7.31 -0.76
CA ASP A 223 -13.41 7.68 -2.16
C ASP A 223 -12.62 8.99 -2.21
N GLU A 224 -12.95 9.94 -1.34
CA GLU A 224 -12.17 11.17 -1.21
C GLU A 224 -10.77 10.87 -0.64
N LEU A 225 -10.64 9.98 0.35
CA LEU A 225 -9.32 9.54 0.86
C LEU A 225 -8.44 8.93 -0.23
N ASP A 226 -9.03 8.12 -1.11
CA ASP A 226 -8.32 7.50 -2.22
C ASP A 226 -7.68 8.54 -3.15
N SER A 227 -8.42 9.62 -3.44
CA SER A 227 -7.97 10.72 -4.29
C SER A 227 -6.76 11.49 -3.71
N TYR A 228 -6.62 11.56 -2.38
CA TYR A 228 -5.46 12.19 -1.74
C TYR A 228 -4.20 11.32 -1.85
N PHE A 229 -4.33 9.99 -1.90
CA PHE A 229 -3.18 9.06 -1.80
C PHE A 229 -2.70 8.48 -3.13
N VAL A 230 -3.22 8.95 -4.27
CA VAL A 230 -2.80 8.52 -5.63
C VAL A 230 -1.27 8.53 -5.81
N ALA A 231 -0.62 9.54 -5.21
CA ALA A 231 0.82 9.72 -5.19
C ALA A 231 1.63 8.59 -4.51
N MET A 232 1.03 7.79 -3.64
CA MET A 232 1.74 6.69 -2.98
C MET A 232 1.89 5.44 -3.87
N GLY A 233 1.17 5.39 -5.00
CA GLY A 233 1.14 4.28 -5.93
C GLY A 233 0.20 3.16 -5.48
N GLU A 234 -0.24 2.33 -6.44
CA GLU A 234 -1.27 1.30 -6.23
C GLU A 234 -0.97 0.36 -5.05
N SER A 235 0.30 0.02 -4.83
CA SER A 235 0.72 -0.91 -3.77
C SER A 235 0.62 -0.34 -2.35
N TRP A 236 0.57 0.99 -2.20
CA TRP A 236 0.51 1.67 -0.89
C TRP A 236 -0.77 2.47 -0.67
N GLN A 237 -1.49 2.79 -1.74
CA GLN A 237 -2.74 3.54 -1.71
C GLN A 237 -3.82 2.83 -0.87
N GLU A 238 -4.20 1.61 -1.21
CA GLU A 238 -5.24 0.84 -0.48
C GLU A 238 -4.86 0.58 0.99
N PRO A 239 -3.63 0.13 1.34
CA PRO A 239 -3.23 0.00 2.75
C PRO A 239 -3.31 1.31 3.53
N THR A 240 -2.94 2.42 2.89
CA THR A 240 -2.93 3.74 3.52
C THR A 240 -4.35 4.24 3.77
N GLN A 241 -5.21 4.17 2.75
CA GLN A 241 -6.62 4.50 2.86
C GLN A 241 -7.27 3.68 3.98
N ARG A 242 -7.06 2.36 4.01
CA ARG A 242 -7.58 1.48 5.07
C ARG A 242 -7.09 1.89 6.46
N MET A 243 -5.83 2.30 6.59
CA MET A 243 -5.27 2.77 7.85
C MET A 243 -5.96 4.05 8.34
N TRP A 244 -6.27 4.98 7.43
CA TRP A 244 -7.05 6.19 7.72
C TRP A 244 -8.53 5.90 8.01
N SER A 245 -9.17 4.97 7.29
CA SER A 245 -10.54 4.54 7.59
C SER A 245 -10.65 3.87 8.97
N LEU A 246 -9.60 3.20 9.46
CA LEU A 246 -9.58 2.68 10.83
C LEU A 246 -9.53 3.80 11.88
N PHE A 247 -8.93 4.94 11.58
CA PHE A 247 -8.95 6.11 12.46
C PHE A 247 -10.36 6.67 12.58
N SER A 248 -11.08 6.81 11.46
CA SER A 248 -12.47 7.27 11.45
C SER A 248 -13.39 6.41 12.28
N TRP A 249 -13.29 5.09 12.09
CA TRP A 249 -14.13 4.14 12.78
C TRP A 249 -13.93 4.18 14.30
N ARG A 250 -12.70 4.43 14.77
CA ARG A 250 -12.40 4.58 16.20
C ARG A 250 -12.95 5.89 16.78
N CYS A 251 -12.86 6.98 16.02
CA CYS A 251 -13.15 8.33 16.54
C CYS A 251 -14.51 8.91 16.09
N SER A 252 -15.31 8.16 15.35
CA SER A 252 -16.60 8.63 14.80
C SER A 252 -17.55 9.14 15.89
N GLY A 253 -18.01 10.38 15.72
CA GLY A 253 -19.03 11.03 16.54
C GLY A 253 -18.52 11.91 17.69
N ASP A 254 -17.27 11.76 18.14
CA ASP A 254 -16.76 12.48 19.31
C ASP A 254 -15.78 13.61 18.96
N ILE A 255 -15.17 13.55 17.76
CA ILE A 255 -14.07 14.43 17.36
C ILE A 255 -14.28 14.88 15.90
N THR A 256 -13.95 16.15 15.65
CA THR A 256 -13.96 16.78 14.33
C THR A 256 -12.54 17.17 13.91
N ALA A 257 -12.32 17.44 12.62
CA ALA A 257 -11.02 17.91 12.13
C ALA A 257 -10.57 19.24 12.79
N ARG A 258 -11.50 20.01 13.35
CA ARG A 258 -11.21 21.29 14.04
C ARG A 258 -10.59 21.10 15.42
N ASP A 259 -10.74 19.93 16.02
CA ASP A 259 -10.16 19.60 17.32
C ASP A 259 -8.67 19.28 17.22
N PHE A 260 -8.15 19.19 15.99
CA PHE A 260 -6.73 19.01 15.71
C PHE A 260 -6.07 20.36 15.37
N SER A 261 -4.83 20.50 15.81
CA SER A 261 -3.94 21.54 15.29
C SER A 261 -2.89 20.92 14.37
N TYR A 262 -2.56 21.63 13.29
CA TYR A 262 -1.66 21.15 12.25
C TYR A 262 -0.49 22.13 12.18
N ARG A 263 0.72 21.63 12.38
CA ARG A 263 1.93 22.46 12.40
C ARG A 263 2.85 22.01 11.25
N PRO A 264 3.09 22.85 10.23
CA PRO A 264 4.09 22.56 9.24
C PRO A 264 5.47 22.57 9.91
N LEU A 265 6.28 21.56 9.62
CA LEU A 265 7.67 21.50 10.01
C LEU A 265 8.52 21.60 8.74
N PRO A 266 9.22 22.71 8.52
CA PRO A 266 10.11 22.84 7.37
C PRO A 266 11.24 21.82 7.51
N THR A 267 11.31 20.86 6.59
CA THR A 267 12.36 19.85 6.54
C THR A 267 13.59 20.40 5.81
N GLY A 268 14.16 21.51 6.29
CA GLY A 268 15.37 22.13 5.73
C GLY A 268 15.31 22.32 4.21
N ASP A 269 16.43 22.06 3.52
CA ASP A 269 16.54 22.14 2.05
C ASP A 269 15.88 20.97 1.30
N SER A 270 15.10 20.14 1.99
CA SER A 270 14.43 18.99 1.36
C SER A 270 13.22 19.46 0.55
N PRO A 271 12.95 18.87 -0.64
CA PRO A 271 11.71 19.09 -1.40
C PRO A 271 10.46 18.47 -0.73
N VAL A 272 10.62 18.04 0.51
CA VAL A 272 9.61 17.43 1.35
C VAL A 272 9.27 18.42 2.46
N THR A 273 8.00 18.51 2.82
CA THR A 273 7.56 19.17 4.06
C THR A 273 6.76 18.19 4.89
N ALA A 274 6.82 18.31 6.22
CA ALA A 274 6.01 17.50 7.12
C ALA A 274 4.92 18.37 7.75
N VAL A 275 3.71 17.83 7.89
CA VAL A 275 2.66 18.43 8.71
C VAL A 275 2.41 17.50 9.88
N TYR A 276 2.68 17.99 11.09
CA TYR A 276 2.39 17.28 12.32
C TYR A 276 0.99 17.58 12.81
N ILE A 277 0.28 16.54 13.22
CA ILE A 277 -1.09 16.59 13.68
C ILE A 277 -1.10 16.42 15.19
N PHE A 278 -1.64 17.41 15.88
CA PHE A 278 -1.76 17.45 17.33
C PHE A 278 -3.21 17.45 17.76
N TYR A 279 -3.51 16.79 18.87
CA TYR A 279 -4.80 16.84 19.56
C TYR A 279 -4.55 17.19 21.02
N ASN A 280 -5.16 18.26 21.54
CA ASN A 280 -4.88 18.81 22.88
C ASN A 280 -3.37 18.97 23.14
N ASP A 281 -2.65 19.58 22.20
CA ASP A 281 -1.19 19.79 22.20
C ASP A 281 -0.31 18.52 22.27
N LEU A 282 -0.90 17.33 22.19
CA LEU A 282 -0.16 16.08 22.07
C LEU A 282 0.02 15.71 20.61
N TYR A 283 1.25 15.36 20.23
CA TYR A 283 1.53 14.83 18.89
C TYR A 283 0.82 13.49 18.70
N THR A 284 0.08 13.36 17.59
CA THR A 284 -0.75 12.17 17.32
C THR A 284 -0.50 11.54 15.97
N GLY A 285 -0.06 12.31 14.98
CA GLY A 285 0.19 11.81 13.63
C GLY A 285 1.05 12.77 12.80
N GLU A 286 1.45 12.31 11.61
CA GLU A 286 2.21 13.11 10.66
C GLU A 286 1.83 12.78 9.22
N ILE A 287 1.90 13.76 8.33
CA ILE A 287 1.82 13.56 6.89
C ILE A 287 3.01 14.27 6.25
N LYS A 288 3.75 13.57 5.40
CA LYS A 288 4.86 14.17 4.63
C LYS A 288 4.40 14.39 3.21
N PHE A 289 4.67 15.57 2.70
CA PHE A 289 4.30 16.01 1.37
C PHE A 289 5.55 16.23 0.53
N ARG A 290 5.44 15.99 -0.77
CA ARG A 290 6.45 16.37 -1.77
C ARG A 290 5.82 17.35 -2.76
N TYR A 291 6.56 18.40 -3.12
CA TYR A 291 6.13 19.33 -4.16
C TYR A 291 6.52 18.81 -5.54
N ILE A 292 5.53 18.61 -6.41
CA ILE A 292 5.69 18.03 -7.75
C ILE A 292 4.76 18.78 -8.70
N LYS A 293 5.27 19.31 -9.82
CA LYS A 293 4.45 19.99 -10.85
C LYS A 293 3.45 21.01 -10.25
N ASP A 294 3.97 21.91 -9.43
CA ASP A 294 3.21 22.97 -8.77
C ASP A 294 2.14 22.53 -7.77
N ASN A 295 2.18 21.28 -7.32
CA ASN A 295 1.22 20.71 -6.39
C ASN A 295 1.89 19.92 -5.28
N TRP A 296 1.24 19.84 -4.12
CA TRP A 296 1.68 19.05 -2.99
C TRP A 296 1.01 17.68 -2.98
N TYR A 297 1.80 16.64 -2.79
CA TYR A 297 1.32 15.27 -2.75
C TYR A 297 1.77 14.57 -1.47
N PRO A 298 0.88 13.87 -0.74
CA PRO A 298 1.29 13.07 0.40
C PRO A 298 2.10 11.86 -0.07
N VAL A 299 3.32 11.72 0.47
CA VAL A 299 4.26 10.63 0.15
C VAL A 299 4.47 9.68 1.33
N TYR A 300 4.08 10.11 2.52
CA TYR A 300 4.05 9.29 3.72
C TYR A 300 2.96 9.80 4.64
N THR A 301 2.33 8.89 5.38
CA THR A 301 1.32 9.28 6.36
C THR A 301 1.29 8.33 7.54
N ASN A 302 0.99 8.90 8.71
CA ASN A 302 0.76 8.21 9.95
C ASN A 302 -0.47 8.87 10.61
N PRO A 303 -1.66 8.23 10.55
CA PRO A 303 -2.90 8.83 11.04
C PRO A 303 -2.86 9.05 12.56
N PRO A 304 -3.69 9.96 13.08
CA PRO A 304 -3.71 10.26 14.50
C PRO A 304 -3.97 9.02 15.37
N TYR A 305 -3.10 8.79 16.35
CA TYR A 305 -3.30 7.76 17.36
C TYR A 305 -3.87 8.38 18.66
N LEU A 306 -5.19 8.22 18.85
CA LEU A 306 -5.90 8.75 20.02
C LEU A 306 -6.37 7.61 20.95
N ASN A 307 -5.78 7.54 22.16
CA ASN A 307 -6.19 6.56 23.16
C ASN A 307 -7.65 6.70 23.60
N MET A 308 -8.20 7.92 23.56
CA MET A 308 -9.58 8.19 23.98
C MET A 308 -10.63 7.68 22.98
N CYS A 309 -10.26 7.50 21.71
CA CYS A 309 -11.10 6.83 20.71
C CYS A 309 -11.10 5.29 20.86
N LEU A 310 -10.27 4.73 21.75
CA LEU A 310 -10.37 3.33 22.13
C LEU A 310 -11.52 3.19 23.13
N LYS A 311 -12.76 3.17 22.62
CA LYS A 311 -13.96 2.88 23.41
C LYS A 311 -13.67 1.73 24.38
N LYS A 312 -13.89 1.96 25.68
CA LYS A 312 -13.84 0.90 26.71
C LYS A 312 -14.85 -0.19 26.30
N GLY A 313 -14.37 -1.35 25.87
CA GLY A 313 -15.19 -2.51 25.52
C GLY A 313 -15.20 -2.92 24.05
N PHE A 314 -14.30 -2.39 23.21
CA PHE A 314 -14.33 -2.69 21.78
C PHE A 314 -13.67 -4.04 21.42
N GLU A 315 -14.46 -4.98 20.90
CA GLU A 315 -13.99 -6.18 20.20
C GLU A 315 -13.71 -5.84 18.73
N TYR A 316 -12.52 -6.20 18.23
CA TYR A 316 -12.15 -5.99 16.83
C TYR A 316 -13.16 -6.68 15.90
N PRO A 317 -13.62 -6.04 14.81
CA PRO A 317 -14.36 -6.75 13.76
C PRO A 317 -13.46 -7.89 13.28
N LYS A 318 -13.98 -9.12 13.37
CA LYS A 318 -13.26 -10.29 12.88
C LYS A 318 -13.03 -10.11 11.36
N PRO A 319 -11.85 -10.48 10.87
CA PRO A 319 -11.41 -10.23 9.50
C PRO A 319 -12.32 -10.86 8.45
#